data_AF-A0AA36FVY9-F1
#
_entry.id   AF-A0AA36FVY9-F1
#
_cell.length_a   1.000
_cell.length_b   1.000
_cell.length_c   1.000
_cell.angle_alpha   90.00
_cell.angle_beta   90.00
_cell.angle_gamma   90.00
#
_symmetry.space_group_name_H-M   'P 1'
#
loop_
_entity.id
_entity.type
_entity.pdbx_description
1 polymer ?
#
loop_
_entity_poly.entity_id
_entity_poly.type
_entity_poly.pdbx_seq_one_letter_code
_entity_poly.pdbx_strand_id
1 'polypeptide(L)'
;MTNEASNGERILVHADSGWFSDIAKWLFKEFRKQGYPITFITAPNWVLKLYAKLGIDPIVEAVLPRVGPELRFDNTKSKQLLNISYMDVRQSVIDMIYSMIEHDMIRVPPKIIAIQ
;
A
#
# COMPACT_ATOMS: atom_id res chain seq x y z
N MET A 1 27.51 -8.76 4.37
CA MET A 1 27.02 -8.70 2.98
C MET A 1 27.95 -7.77 2.21
N THR A 2 28.99 -8.30 1.57
CA THR A 2 29.93 -7.51 0.76
C THR A 2 30.22 -8.31 -0.49
N ASN A 3 29.52 -7.98 -1.58
CA ASN A 3 29.78 -8.49 -2.91
C ASN A 3 30.48 -7.37 -3.70
N GLU A 4 31.72 -7.58 -4.12
CA GLU A 4 32.47 -6.56 -4.87
C GLU A 4 31.76 -6.13 -6.16
N ALA A 5 30.96 -7.03 -6.76
CA ALA A 5 30.16 -6.75 -7.94
C ALA A 5 29.01 -5.75 -7.70
N SER A 6 28.70 -5.42 -6.44
CA SER A 6 27.72 -4.40 -6.09
C SER A 6 28.33 -3.00 -5.93
N ASN A 7 29.66 -2.88 -5.91
CA ASN A 7 30.34 -1.60 -5.71
C ASN A 7 30.10 -0.66 -6.90
N GLY A 8 29.55 0.53 -6.63
CA GLY A 8 29.25 1.54 -7.65
C GLY A 8 27.91 1.37 -8.37
N GLU A 9 27.17 0.29 -8.10
CA GLU A 9 25.87 0.04 -8.70
C GLU A 9 24.73 0.75 -7.95
N ARG A 10 23.79 1.33 -8.70
CA ARG A 10 22.52 1.83 -8.14
C ARG A 10 21.51 0.70 -8.13
N ILE A 11 21.25 0.16 -6.95
CA ILE A 11 20.39 -1.00 -6.76
C ILE A 11 19.08 -0.56 -6.11
N LEU A 12 17.96 -0.82 -6.78
CA LEU A 12 16.62 -0.59 -6.23
C LEU A 12 16.18 -1.83 -5.46
N VAL A 13 15.96 -1.68 -4.15
CA VAL A 13 15.42 -2.75 -3.30
C VAL A 13 13.90 -2.64 -3.29
N HIS A 14 13.24 -3.48 -4.10
CA HIS A 14 11.79 -3.45 -4.30
C HIS A 14 11.25 -4.87 -4.52
N ALA A 15 10.19 -5.25 -3.81
CA ALA A 15 9.60 -6.58 -3.95
C ALA A 15 8.70 -6.66 -5.19
N ASP A 16 7.57 -5.93 -5.16
CA ASP A 16 6.65 -5.79 -6.28
C ASP A 16 5.81 -4.52 -6.11
N SER A 17 5.29 -4.01 -7.23
CA SER A 17 4.43 -2.84 -7.29
C SER A 17 2.97 -3.27 -7.35
N GLY A 18 2.20 -2.94 -6.31
CA GLY A 18 0.76 -3.19 -6.26
C GLY A 18 -0.05 -1.91 -6.34
N TRP A 19 -1.27 -2.00 -6.88
CA TRP A 19 -2.23 -0.90 -6.81
C TRP A 19 -2.77 -0.74 -5.40
N PHE A 20 -2.96 0.50 -4.96
CA PHE A 20 -3.65 0.79 -3.69
C PHE A 20 -5.06 0.17 -3.64
N SER A 21 -5.74 0.06 -4.78
CA SER A 21 -7.03 -0.63 -4.87
C SER A 21 -6.94 -2.11 -4.51
N ASP A 22 -5.83 -2.78 -4.84
CA ASP A 22 -5.66 -4.20 -4.53
C ASP A 22 -5.28 -4.39 -3.06
N ILE A 23 -4.45 -3.50 -2.51
CA ILE A 23 -4.21 -3.40 -1.06
C ILE A 23 -5.54 -3.27 -0.31
N ALA A 24 -6.40 -2.32 -0.71
CA ALA A 24 -7.71 -2.13 -0.07
C ALA A 24 -8.61 -3.38 -0.16
N LYS A 25 -8.61 -4.08 -1.30
CA LYS A 25 -9.34 -5.36 -1.45
C LYS A 25 -8.78 -6.45 -0.55
N TRP A 26 -7.46 -6.58 -0.42
CA TRP A 26 -6.82 -7.56 0.45
C TRP A 26 -7.20 -7.32 1.90
N LEU A 27 -7.09 -6.06 2.35
CA LEU A 27 -7.45 -5.66 3.71
C LEU A 27 -8.94 -5.86 3.97
N PHE A 28 -9.80 -5.50 3.03
CA PHE A 28 -11.23 -5.74 3.15
C PHE A 28 -11.56 -7.23 3.29
N LYS A 29 -10.94 -8.09 2.48
CA LYS A 29 -11.17 -9.53 2.52
C LYS A 29 -10.76 -10.14 3.87
N GLU A 30 -9.67 -9.66 4.44
CA GLU A 30 -9.09 -10.18 5.69
C GLU A 30 -9.83 -9.63 6.93
N PHE A 31 -9.97 -8.31 7.02
CA PHE A 31 -10.35 -7.63 8.26
C PHE A 31 -11.85 -7.28 8.36
N ARG A 32 -12.62 -7.34 7.26
CA ARG A 32 -14.07 -7.05 7.32
C ARG A 32 -14.80 -7.99 8.29
N LYS A 33 -14.43 -9.28 8.30
CA LYS A 33 -15.03 -10.28 9.22
C LYS A 33 -14.71 -9.98 10.69
N GLN A 34 -13.63 -9.25 10.96
CA GLN A 34 -13.22 -8.84 12.29
C GLN A 34 -13.90 -7.54 12.75
N GLY A 35 -14.73 -6.92 11.90
CA GLY A 35 -15.51 -5.73 12.22
C GLY A 35 -14.92 -4.41 11.73
N TYR A 36 -13.81 -4.42 10.98
CA TYR A 36 -13.21 -3.20 10.46
C TYR A 36 -13.97 -2.63 9.25
N PRO A 37 -14.37 -1.35 9.27
CA PRO A 37 -15.12 -0.69 8.19
C PRO A 37 -14.16 -0.23 7.09
N ILE A 38 -13.69 -1.18 6.29
CA ILE A 38 -12.79 -0.91 5.18
C ILE A 38 -13.60 -0.71 3.90
N THR A 39 -13.25 0.28 3.09
CA THR A 39 -13.87 0.55 1.79
C THR A 39 -12.86 0.26 0.68
N PHE A 40 -13.28 -0.46 -0.36
CA PHE A 40 -12.46 -0.78 -1.54
C PHE A 40 -12.91 -0.03 -2.80
N ILE A 41 -13.82 0.93 -2.65
CA ILE A 41 -14.38 1.71 -3.76
C ILE A 41 -13.31 2.69 -4.27
N THR A 42 -13.01 2.62 -5.57
CA THR A 42 -12.09 3.55 -6.23
C THR A 42 -12.87 4.69 -6.85
N ALA A 43 -12.51 5.93 -6.51
CA ALA A 43 -13.08 7.12 -7.15
C ALA A 43 -12.51 7.29 -8.58
N PRO A 44 -13.32 7.70 -9.57
CA PRO A 44 -12.82 8.03 -10.90
C PRO A 44 -11.82 9.19 -10.87
N ASN A 45 -10.78 9.13 -11.72
CA ASN A 45 -9.71 10.15 -11.77
C ASN A 45 -10.20 11.58 -11.99
N TRP A 46 -11.30 11.77 -12.72
CA TRP A 46 -11.87 13.11 -12.96
C TRP A 46 -12.48 13.73 -11.70
N VAL A 47 -13.03 12.91 -10.80
CA VAL A 47 -13.57 13.35 -9.51
C VAL A 47 -12.42 13.87 -8.64
N LEU A 48 -11.30 13.15 -8.60
CA LEU A 48 -10.11 13.58 -7.87
C LEU A 48 -9.54 14.89 -8.41
N LYS A 49 -9.50 15.05 -9.75
CA LYS A 49 -9.08 16.31 -10.39
C LYS A 49 -10.01 17.47 -10.06
N LEU A 50 -11.32 17.24 -10.01
CA LEU A 50 -12.29 18.26 -9.62
C LEU A 50 -12.11 18.64 -8.16
N TYR A 51 -11.96 17.66 -7.27
CA TYR A 51 -11.74 17.88 -5.84
C TYR A 51 -10.48 18.71 -5.57
N ALA A 52 -9.37 18.38 -6.25
CA ALA A 52 -8.15 19.16 -6.14
C ALA A 52 -8.31 20.61 -6.62
N LYS A 53 -9.06 20.82 -7.72
CA LYS A 53 -9.35 22.17 -8.23
C LYS A 53 -10.20 23.02 -7.27
N LEU A 54 -10.95 22.39 -6.36
CA LEU A 54 -11.71 23.12 -5.34
C LEU A 54 -10.80 23.70 -4.24
N GLY A 55 -9.51 23.33 -4.19
CA GLY A 55 -8.53 23.92 -3.27
C GLY A 55 -8.80 23.66 -1.79
N ILE A 56 -9.63 22.66 -1.47
CA ILE A 56 -10.04 22.35 -0.10
C ILE A 56 -8.90 21.68 0.68
N ASP A 57 -8.08 20.87 0.00
CA ASP A 57 -7.01 20.09 0.61
C ASP A 57 -5.72 20.14 -0.24
N PRO A 58 -4.62 20.74 0.27
CA PRO A 58 -3.34 20.82 -0.44
C PRO A 58 -2.66 19.45 -0.61
N ILE A 59 -3.01 18.43 0.20
CA ILE A 59 -2.43 17.09 0.12
C ILE A 59 -2.82 16.44 -1.21
N VAL A 60 -4.04 16.67 -1.70
CA VAL A 60 -4.52 16.05 -2.94
C VAL A 60 -3.74 16.54 -4.16
N GLU A 61 -3.32 17.81 -4.17
CA GLU A 61 -2.52 18.37 -5.25
C GLU A 61 -1.15 17.68 -5.36
N ALA A 62 -0.54 17.32 -4.23
CA ALA A 62 0.72 16.58 -4.20
C ALA A 62 0.60 15.11 -4.63
N VAL A 63 -0.59 14.52 -4.51
CA VAL A 63 -0.84 13.11 -4.87
C VAL A 63 -1.24 12.96 -6.34
N LEU A 64 -1.89 13.97 -6.93
CA LEU A 64 -2.38 13.98 -8.31
C LEU A 64 -1.40 13.47 -9.38
N PRO A 65 -0.12 13.89 -9.39
CA PRO A 65 0.85 13.41 -10.38
C PRO A 65 1.16 11.90 -10.27
N ARG A 66 0.91 11.29 -9.11
CA ARG A 66 1.15 9.88 -8.84
C ARG A 66 -0.05 8.98 -9.18
N VAL A 67 -1.19 9.56 -9.53
CA VAL A 67 -2.42 8.82 -9.85
C VAL A 67 -2.55 8.62 -11.36
N GLY A 68 -2.62 7.36 -11.80
CA GLY A 68 -2.90 7.02 -13.19
C GLY A 68 -1.93 6.00 -13.79
N PRO A 69 -0.64 6.35 -13.98
CA PRO A 69 0.31 5.42 -14.59
C PRO A 69 0.65 4.27 -13.64
N GLU A 70 0.73 3.06 -14.20
CA GLU A 70 1.23 1.89 -13.49
C GLU A 70 2.71 2.08 -13.20
N LEU A 71 3.09 2.11 -11.92
CA LEU A 71 4.48 2.10 -11.52
C LEU A 71 5.01 0.68 -11.64
N ARG A 72 5.93 0.45 -12.58
CA ARG A 72 6.66 -0.81 -12.69
C ARG A 72 8.13 -0.56 -12.41
N PHE A 73 8.69 -1.36 -11.51
CA PHE A 73 10.09 -1.28 -11.12
C PHE A 73 10.77 -2.62 -11.38
N ASP A 74 12.00 -2.56 -11.88
CA ASP A 74 12.84 -3.75 -12.03
C ASP A 74 13.65 -3.99 -10.75
N ASN A 75 13.57 -5.23 -10.24
CA ASN A 75 14.30 -5.69 -9.06
C ASN A 75 15.32 -6.79 -9.39
N THR A 76 15.66 -6.96 -10.66
CA THR A 76 16.62 -7.98 -11.10
C THR A 76 17.99 -7.79 -10.44
N LYS A 77 18.48 -6.55 -10.37
CA LYS A 77 19.78 -6.24 -9.74
C LYS A 77 19.83 -6.58 -8.25
N SER A 78 18.76 -6.30 -7.49
CA SER A 78 18.76 -6.59 -6.06
C SER A 78 18.72 -8.09 -5.78
N LYS A 79 17.97 -8.86 -6.58
CA LYS A 79 17.96 -10.33 -6.49
C LYS A 79 19.33 -10.92 -6.84
N GLN A 80 19.96 -10.46 -7.91
CA GLN A 80 21.19 -11.05 -8.42
C GLN A 80 22.44 -10.62 -7.63
N LEU A 81 22.60 -9.32 -7.37
CA LEU A 81 23.83 -8.78 -6.77
C LEU A 81 23.83 -8.92 -5.24
N LEU A 82 22.66 -8.80 -4.61
CA LEU A 82 22.51 -8.84 -3.16
C LEU A 82 21.99 -10.18 -2.64
N ASN A 83 21.63 -11.11 -3.55
CA ASN A 83 21.06 -12.42 -3.23
C ASN A 83 19.83 -12.33 -2.30
N ILE A 84 18.97 -11.33 -2.54
CA ILE A 84 17.78 -11.06 -1.74
C ILE A 84 16.60 -11.87 -2.29
N SER A 85 15.91 -12.60 -1.41
CA SER A 85 14.58 -13.14 -1.66
C SER A 85 13.53 -12.25 -1.01
N TYR A 86 12.52 -11.85 -1.77
CA TYR A 86 11.47 -10.95 -1.29
C TYR A 86 10.26 -11.74 -0.79
N MET A 87 9.64 -11.22 0.27
CA MET A 87 8.35 -11.70 0.76
C MET A 87 7.22 -11.23 -0.17
N ASP A 88 6.13 -12.00 -0.21
CA ASP A 88 4.92 -11.62 -0.90
C ASP A 88 4.36 -10.29 -0.35
N VAL A 89 4.00 -9.37 -1.25
CA VAL A 89 3.57 -8.01 -0.88
C VAL A 89 2.24 -8.05 -0.12
N ARG A 90 1.31 -8.93 -0.52
CA ARG A 90 0.02 -9.05 0.17
C ARG A 90 0.22 -9.57 1.59
N GLN A 91 1.06 -10.59 1.77
CA GLN A 91 1.39 -11.11 3.11
C GLN A 91 2.03 -10.02 3.98
N SER A 92 3.01 -9.30 3.44
CA SER A 92 3.69 -8.20 4.13
C SER A 92 2.72 -7.11 4.62
N VAL A 93 1.75 -6.75 3.79
CA VAL A 93 0.71 -5.76 4.15
C VAL A 93 -0.19 -6.29 5.26
N ILE A 94 -0.61 -7.55 5.19
CA ILE A 94 -1.48 -8.16 6.20
C ILE A 94 -0.76 -8.25 7.55
N ASP A 95 0.48 -8.74 7.55
CA ASP A 95 1.31 -8.85 8.76
C ASP A 95 1.58 -7.49 9.40
N MET A 96 1.82 -6.47 8.58
CA MET A 96 1.95 -5.08 9.04
C MET A 96 0.69 -4.62 9.78
N ILE A 97 -0.51 -4.86 9.23
CA ILE A 97 -1.75 -4.45 9.90
C ILE A 97 -1.98 -5.23 11.19
N TYR A 98 -1.69 -6.55 11.22
CA TYR A 98 -1.75 -7.31 12.46
C TYR A 98 -0.81 -6.73 13.53
N SER A 99 0.44 -6.42 13.18
CA SER A 99 1.38 -5.76 14.08
C SER A 99 0.87 -4.39 14.57
N MET A 100 0.28 -3.58 13.69
CA MET A 100 -0.31 -2.29 14.07
C MET A 100 -1.50 -2.43 15.04
N ILE A 101 -2.27 -3.51 14.95
CA ILE A 101 -3.34 -3.82 15.89
C ILE A 101 -2.74 -4.27 17.24
N GLU A 102 -1.74 -5.15 17.21
CA GLU A 102 -1.04 -5.63 18.42
C GLU A 102 -0.36 -4.49 19.20
N HIS A 103 0.14 -3.48 18.49
CA HIS A 103 0.76 -2.29 19.08
C HIS A 103 -0.22 -1.14 19.37
N ASP A 104 -1.54 -1.39 19.36
CA ASP A 104 -2.60 -0.41 19.66
C ASP A 104 -2.60 0.85 18.76
N MET A 105 -1.95 0.78 17.60
CA MET A 105 -1.95 1.86 16.60
C MET A 105 -3.28 1.92 15.83
N ILE A 106 -3.92 0.76 15.66
CA ILE A 106 -5.24 0.62 15.04
C ILE A 106 -6.21 0.09 16.08
N ARG A 107 -7.27 0.86 16.35
CA ARG A 107 -8.33 0.44 17.29
C ARG A 107 -9.46 -0.24 16.54
N VAL A 108 -9.96 -1.35 17.07
CA VAL A 108 -11.20 -1.97 16.61
C VAL A 108 -12.33 -0.98 16.88
N PRO A 109 -13.13 -0.59 15.87
CA PRO A 109 -14.27 0.26 16.12
C PRO A 109 -15.27 -0.49 17.02
N PRO A 110 -15.96 0.21 17.95
CA PRO A 110 -16.97 -0.42 18.78
C PRO A 110 -18.02 -1.08 17.88
N LYS A 111 -18.41 -2.32 18.21
CA LYS A 111 -19.48 -3.02 17.50
C LYS A 111 -20.70 -2.10 17.47
N ILE A 112 -21.05 -1.60 16.29
CA ILE A 112 -22.34 -0.92 16.11
C ILE A 112 -23.37 -2.03 16.30
N ILE A 113 -23.96 -2.08 17.49
CA ILE A 113 -25.16 -2.87 17.73
C ILE A 113 -26.20 -2.28 16.77
N ALA A 114 -26.47 -3.00 15.68
CA ALA A 114 -27.59 -2.66 14.82
C ALA A 114 -28.83 -2.73 15.72
N ILE A 115 -29.41 -1.58 16.02
CA ILE A 115 -30.70 -1.47 16.72
C ILE A 115 -31.71 -2.15 15.78
N GLN A 116 -32.19 -3.32 16.18
CA GLN A 116 -33.36 -3.98 15.58
C GLN A 116 -34.64 -3.34 16.09
#